data_AF-A0A520ITK4-F1
#
_entry.id   AF-A0A520ITK4-F1
#
_cell.length_a   1.000
_cell.length_b   1.000
_cell.length_c   1.000
_cell.angle_alpha   90.00
_cell.angle_beta   90.00
_cell.angle_gamma   90.00
#
_symmetry.space_group_name_H-M   'P 1'
#
loop_
_entity.id
_entity.type
_entity.pdbx_description
1 polymer ?
#
loop_
_entity_poly.entity_id
_entity_poly.type
_entity_poly.pdbx_seq_one_letter_code
_entity_poly.pdbx_strand_id
1 'polypeptide(L)'
;MSSPSLLSRASIVCLLGSAMLIAGCDRKSPAPEQANAAGAAMGNGAASDEVAASPDEATGTPAAPVDKIDRSHKGETGPTTSFTAPDGKSVTLASFKGKPLLLNLWATWCAPCVAEMPTLDAVAGAMKDKVQVVAVSQDLQGAEKVTPFFAQKAF
;
A
#
# COMPACT_ATOMS: atom_id res chain seq x y z
N MET A 1 3.19 -24.45 -67.38
CA MET A 1 2.57 -23.16 -67.03
C MET A 1 1.17 -23.45 -66.50
N SER A 2 0.73 -23.05 -65.31
CA SER A 2 0.94 -21.76 -64.62
C SER A 2 0.83 -21.94 -63.11
N SER A 3 1.72 -21.30 -62.35
CA SER A 3 1.72 -21.26 -60.88
C SER A 3 0.62 -20.32 -60.35
N PRO A 4 -0.26 -20.76 -59.44
CA PRO A 4 -1.13 -19.85 -58.70
C PRO A 4 -0.91 -20.04 -57.18
N SER A 5 0.21 -19.57 -56.64
CA SER A 5 0.36 -19.57 -55.16
C SER A 5 1.24 -18.47 -54.56
N LEU A 6 1.95 -17.68 -55.39
CA LEU A 6 2.81 -16.62 -54.87
C LEU A 6 2.06 -15.31 -54.56
N LEU A 7 0.99 -14.96 -55.30
CA LEU A 7 0.22 -13.74 -55.01
C LEU A 7 -0.59 -13.83 -53.70
N SER A 8 -1.12 -15.00 -53.35
CA SER A 8 -1.91 -15.18 -52.12
C SER A 8 -1.04 -15.16 -50.85
N ARG A 9 0.18 -15.70 -50.93
CA ARG A 9 1.14 -15.68 -49.81
C ARG A 9 1.67 -14.28 -49.52
N ALA A 10 1.87 -13.45 -50.54
CA ALA A 10 2.29 -12.07 -50.36
C ALA A 10 1.21 -11.22 -49.66
N SER A 11 -0.07 -11.40 -50.01
CA SER A 11 -1.19 -10.69 -49.35
C SER A 11 -1.38 -11.09 -47.89
N ILE A 12 -1.16 -12.36 -47.54
CA ILE A 12 -1.26 -12.85 -46.14
C ILE A 12 -0.11 -12.31 -45.28
N VAL A 13 1.11 -12.25 -45.82
CA VAL A 13 2.28 -11.67 -45.11
C VAL A 13 2.12 -10.17 -44.92
N CYS A 14 1.58 -9.44 -45.90
CA CYS A 14 1.27 -8.02 -45.73
C CYS A 14 0.17 -7.80 -44.69
N LEU A 15 -0.90 -8.60 -44.66
CA LEU A 15 -1.98 -8.47 -43.68
C LEU A 15 -1.53 -8.76 -42.24
N LEU A 16 -0.65 -9.75 -42.04
CA LEU A 16 -0.08 -10.07 -40.72
C LEU A 16 0.99 -9.05 -40.28
N GLY A 17 1.77 -8.50 -41.21
CA GLY A 17 2.75 -7.44 -40.94
C GLY A 17 2.11 -6.10 -40.54
N SER A 18 0.97 -5.74 -41.15
CA SER A 18 0.23 -4.53 -40.80
C SER A 18 -0.46 -4.62 -39.42
N ALA A 19 -0.80 -5.83 -38.95
CA ALA A 19 -1.41 -6.02 -37.63
C ALA A 19 -0.40 -5.85 -36.47
N MET A 20 0.90 -6.13 -36.70
CA MET A 20 1.93 -5.96 -35.67
C MET A 20 2.39 -4.52 -35.46
N LEU A 21 2.08 -3.59 -36.37
CA LEU A 21 2.42 -2.17 -36.20
C LEU A 21 1.34 -1.37 -35.44
N ILE A 22 0.15 -1.93 -35.21
CA ILE A 22 -0.95 -1.25 -34.50
C ILE A 22 -1.01 -1.67 -33.01
N ALA A 23 -0.30 -2.72 -32.60
CA ALA A 23 -0.19 -3.13 -31.18
C ALA A 23 0.96 -2.45 -30.41
N GLY A 24 1.72 -1.56 -31.04
CA GLY A 24 2.90 -0.91 -30.46
C GLY A 24 2.64 0.42 -29.74
N CYS A 25 1.38 0.88 -29.66
CA CYS A 25 1.04 2.19 -29.08
C CYS A 25 0.18 2.14 -27.81
N ASP A 26 0.05 0.99 -27.13
CA ASP A 26 -0.50 0.94 -25.77
C ASP A 26 0.63 0.77 -24.74
N ARG A 27 1.59 1.71 -24.79
CA ARG A 27 2.48 1.93 -23.64
C ARG A 27 1.64 2.67 -22.62
N LYS A 28 0.90 1.91 -21.81
CA LYS A 28 0.21 2.41 -20.62
C LYS A 28 1.15 3.38 -19.90
N SER A 29 0.78 4.67 -19.91
CA SER A 29 1.40 5.69 -19.09
C SER A 29 1.52 5.16 -17.66
N PRO A 30 2.59 5.47 -16.90
CA PRO A 30 2.62 5.11 -15.49
C PRO A 30 1.32 5.60 -14.86
N ALA A 31 0.66 4.71 -14.11
CA ALA A 31 -0.45 5.11 -13.24
C ALA A 31 0.03 6.31 -12.42
N PRO A 32 -0.82 7.31 -12.15
CA PRO A 32 -0.40 8.41 -11.30
C PRO A 32 0.11 7.81 -9.99
N GLU A 33 1.40 8.07 -9.75
CA GLU A 33 2.04 8.02 -8.45
C GLU A 33 1.06 8.48 -7.39
N GLN A 34 0.95 7.73 -6.29
CA GLN A 34 -0.05 7.89 -5.22
C GLN A 34 -0.59 9.33 -5.11
N ALA A 35 -1.75 9.56 -5.73
CA ALA A 35 -2.46 10.81 -5.58
C ALA A 35 -3.10 10.81 -4.19
N ASN A 36 -2.37 11.30 -3.20
CA ASN A 36 -2.98 11.83 -1.99
C ASN A 36 -3.74 13.10 -2.39
N ALA A 37 -4.98 12.93 -2.86
CA ALA A 37 -5.88 14.03 -3.14
C ALA A 37 -6.44 14.55 -1.82
N ALA A 38 -5.72 15.52 -1.24
CA ALA A 38 -6.31 16.44 -0.29
C ALA A 38 -7.32 17.35 -1.02
N GLY A 39 -8.56 17.36 -0.53
CA GLY A 39 -9.48 18.48 -0.73
C GLY A 39 -10.57 18.32 -1.79
N ALA A 40 -11.66 17.67 -1.41
CA ALA A 40 -12.99 18.08 -1.84
C ALA A 40 -13.90 18.09 -0.61
N ALA A 41 -14.20 19.29 -0.13
CA ALA A 41 -15.21 19.53 0.89
C ALA A 41 -16.58 19.12 0.34
N MET A 42 -17.28 18.26 1.07
CA MET A 42 -18.74 18.21 1.06
C MET A 42 -19.16 18.09 2.53
N GLY A 43 -19.63 19.22 3.08
CA GLY A 43 -20.35 19.20 4.33
C GLY A 43 -21.72 18.57 4.15
N ASN A 44 -22.23 17.97 5.22
CA ASN A 44 -23.58 18.24 5.69
C ASN A 44 -23.67 17.85 7.16
N GLY A 45 -24.27 18.74 7.94
CA GLY A 45 -24.17 18.75 9.40
C GLY A 45 -25.16 17.89 10.18
N ALA A 46 -24.90 17.95 11.48
CA ALA A 46 -25.80 17.83 12.63
C ALA A 46 -26.48 16.48 12.90
N ALA A 47 -26.02 15.81 13.96
CA ALA A 47 -26.79 15.74 15.21
C ALA A 47 -25.84 15.44 16.39
N SER A 48 -26.05 16.18 17.46
CA SER A 48 -25.24 16.29 18.66
C SER A 48 -25.33 15.07 19.57
N ASP A 49 -24.20 14.66 20.15
CA ASP A 49 -24.17 14.24 21.55
C ASP A 49 -22.79 14.65 22.11
N GLU A 50 -22.84 15.54 23.10
CA GLU A 50 -21.68 16.19 23.71
C GLU A 50 -20.95 15.20 24.63
N VAL A 51 -19.68 14.92 24.35
CA VAL A 51 -18.76 14.41 25.37
C VAL A 51 -17.65 15.44 25.54
N ALA A 52 -17.65 16.04 26.73
CA ALA A 52 -16.77 17.13 27.13
C ALA A 52 -15.29 16.83 26.83
N ALA A 53 -14.70 17.66 25.97
CA ALA A 53 -13.28 17.68 25.72
C ALA A 53 -12.53 18.22 26.95
N SER A 54 -11.45 17.55 27.35
CA SER A 54 -10.48 18.11 28.30
C SER A 54 -9.70 19.26 27.64
N PRO A 55 -9.25 20.30 28.38
CA PRO A 55 -8.82 21.57 27.78
C PRO A 55 -7.44 21.59 27.12
N ASP A 56 -6.81 20.44 26.86
CA ASP A 56 -5.44 20.38 26.35
C ASP A 56 -5.35 19.63 25.02
N GLU A 57 -6.19 19.99 24.05
CA GLU A 57 -5.92 19.71 22.62
C GLU A 57 -6.81 20.57 21.72
N ALA A 58 -6.25 21.67 21.21
CA ALA A 58 -6.56 22.28 19.90
C ALA A 58 -5.77 23.59 19.72
N THR A 59 -4.45 23.57 19.88
CA THR A 59 -3.62 24.58 19.20
C THR A 59 -3.33 24.03 17.81
N GLY A 60 -4.20 24.39 16.87
CA GLY A 60 -4.01 24.16 15.45
C GLY A 60 -2.72 24.82 14.98
N THR A 61 -1.61 24.08 15.07
CA THR A 61 -0.42 24.36 14.29
C THR A 61 -0.77 24.01 12.85
N PRO A 62 -0.63 24.93 11.87
CA PRO A 62 -0.80 24.59 10.48
C PRO A 62 0.06 23.36 10.16
N ALA A 63 -0.57 22.29 9.68
CA ALA A 63 0.15 21.09 9.26
C ALA A 63 1.27 21.51 8.31
N ALA A 64 2.50 21.10 8.62
CA ALA A 64 3.64 21.37 7.76
C ALA A 64 3.34 20.91 6.32
N PRO A 65 3.87 21.60 5.29
CA PRO A 65 3.75 21.16 3.92
C PRO A 65 4.12 19.67 3.77
N VAL A 66 3.16 18.84 3.35
CA VAL A 66 3.31 17.38 3.19
C VAL A 66 4.05 16.99 1.90
N ASP A 67 4.63 17.96 1.19
CA ASP A 67 5.37 17.74 -0.06
C ASP A 67 6.77 17.14 0.18
N LYS A 68 7.21 17.04 1.44
CA LYS A 68 8.53 16.49 1.80
C LYS A 68 8.44 15.53 2.96
N ILE A 69 9.15 14.41 2.83
CA ILE A 69 9.37 13.48 3.93
C ILE A 69 10.41 14.06 4.88
N ASP A 70 10.04 14.28 6.13
CA ASP A 70 10.97 14.65 7.19
C ASP A 70 11.90 13.46 7.53
N ARG A 71 13.20 13.73 7.55
CA ARG A 71 14.26 12.76 7.85
C ARG A 71 15.25 13.29 8.90
N SER A 72 14.91 14.38 9.58
CA SER A 72 15.73 15.01 10.61
C SER A 72 16.07 14.04 11.76
N HIS A 73 15.15 13.12 12.08
CA HIS A 73 15.29 12.09 13.10
C HIS A 73 16.10 10.84 12.68
N LYS A 74 16.76 10.85 11.51
CA LYS A 74 17.52 9.69 11.03
C LYS A 74 18.65 9.34 12.00
N GLY A 75 18.67 8.09 12.45
CA GLY A 75 19.71 7.55 13.34
C GLY A 75 19.35 7.66 14.82
N GLU A 76 18.27 8.35 15.15
CA GLU A 76 17.68 8.31 16.48
C GLU A 76 17.08 6.92 16.77
N THR A 77 16.89 6.62 18.05
CA THR A 77 16.21 5.38 18.43
C THR A 77 14.74 5.47 18.01
N GLY A 78 14.24 4.42 17.39
CA GLY A 78 12.81 4.35 17.03
C GLY A 78 11.89 4.41 18.26
N PRO A 79 10.59 4.66 18.06
CA PRO A 79 9.63 4.73 19.15
C PRO A 79 9.64 3.49 20.04
N THR A 80 9.44 3.70 21.34
CA THR A 80 9.37 2.64 22.35
C THR A 80 7.95 2.11 22.58
N THR A 81 6.97 2.64 21.85
CA THR A 81 5.57 2.21 21.90
C THR A 81 5.47 0.71 21.66
N SER A 82 4.75 0.04 22.54
CA SER A 82 4.50 -1.39 22.41
C SER A 82 3.27 -1.68 21.55
N PHE A 83 3.27 -2.83 20.90
CA PHE A 83 2.13 -3.41 20.19
C PHE A 83 1.92 -4.85 20.64
N THR A 84 0.76 -5.41 20.28
CA THR A 84 0.34 -6.74 20.71
C THR A 84 0.64 -7.76 19.62
N ALA A 85 1.40 -8.79 19.95
CA ALA A 85 1.67 -9.93 19.07
C ALA A 85 0.45 -10.85 18.95
N PRO A 86 0.40 -11.74 17.94
CA PRO A 86 -0.71 -12.68 17.76
C PRO A 86 -0.97 -13.60 18.95
N ASP A 87 0.05 -13.85 19.79
CA ASP A 87 -0.07 -14.64 21.02
C ASP A 87 -0.46 -13.81 22.25
N GLY A 88 -0.80 -12.52 22.06
CA GLY A 88 -1.21 -11.60 23.11
C GLY A 88 -0.07 -10.93 23.87
N LYS A 89 1.19 -11.24 23.56
CA LYS A 89 2.34 -10.62 24.24
C LYS A 89 2.56 -9.18 23.78
N SER A 90 2.98 -8.33 24.71
CA SER A 90 3.50 -7.00 24.39
C SER A 90 4.88 -7.10 23.73
N VAL A 91 5.06 -6.42 22.61
CA VAL A 91 6.28 -6.39 21.80
C VAL A 91 6.63 -4.94 21.44
N THR A 92 7.91 -4.63 21.29
CA THR A 92 8.39 -3.30 20.86
C THR A 92 9.33 -3.44 19.66
N LEU A 93 9.69 -2.32 19.01
CA LEU A 93 10.68 -2.33 17.92
C LEU A 93 12.06 -2.85 18.37
N ALA A 94 12.39 -2.77 19.66
CA ALA A 94 13.64 -3.30 20.19
C ALA A 94 13.75 -4.82 20.02
N SER A 95 12.63 -5.55 19.97
CA SER A 95 12.58 -7.00 19.76
C SER A 95 13.07 -7.43 18.37
N PHE A 96 13.14 -6.51 17.41
CA PHE A 96 13.52 -6.79 16.01
C PHE A 96 14.95 -6.30 15.67
N LYS A 97 15.74 -5.88 16.65
CA LYS A 97 17.13 -5.44 16.42
C LYS A 97 17.98 -6.53 15.78
N GLY A 98 18.96 -6.11 14.97
CA GLY A 98 19.96 -6.99 14.35
C GLY A 98 19.71 -7.35 12.88
N LYS A 99 18.51 -7.07 12.34
CA LYS A 99 18.22 -7.17 10.92
C LYS A 99 17.39 -5.96 10.48
N PRO A 100 17.60 -5.40 9.27
CA PRO A 100 16.73 -4.36 8.73
C PRO A 100 15.25 -4.73 8.85
N LEU A 101 14.43 -3.77 9.28
CA LEU A 101 13.00 -3.93 9.51
C LEU A 101 12.22 -3.02 8.55
N LEU A 102 11.31 -3.62 7.78
CA LEU A 102 10.22 -2.93 7.10
C LEU A 102 8.99 -2.99 8.00
N LEU A 103 8.64 -1.86 8.61
CA LEU A 103 7.47 -1.71 9.46
C LEU A 103 6.32 -1.14 8.62
N ASN A 104 5.21 -1.86 8.51
CA ASN A 104 3.99 -1.38 7.87
C ASN A 104 2.91 -1.09 8.92
N LEU A 105 2.29 0.08 8.84
CA LEU A 105 1.13 0.45 9.66
C LEU A 105 -0.11 0.39 8.77
N TRP A 106 -1.04 -0.52 9.07
CA TRP A 106 -2.19 -0.79 8.21
C TRP A 106 -3.47 -0.96 9.02
N ALA A 107 -4.62 -1.10 8.36
CA ALA A 107 -5.86 -1.48 9.02
C ALA A 107 -6.82 -2.14 8.03
N THR A 108 -7.78 -2.93 8.53
CA THR A 108 -8.78 -3.61 7.70
C THR A 108 -9.67 -2.63 6.90
N TRP A 109 -9.87 -1.42 7.43
CA TRP A 109 -10.62 -0.34 6.78
C TRP A 109 -9.78 0.53 5.84
N CYS A 110 -8.45 0.37 5.82
CA CYS A 110 -7.57 1.12 4.94
C CYS A 110 -7.45 0.40 3.58
N ALA A 111 -8.30 0.76 2.62
CA ALA A 111 -8.30 0.17 1.27
C ALA A 111 -6.93 0.15 0.56
N PRO A 112 -6.14 1.24 0.50
CA PRO A 112 -4.82 1.19 -0.13
C PRO A 112 -3.85 0.29 0.64
N CYS A 113 -3.90 0.29 1.98
CA CYS A 113 -3.07 -0.60 2.79
C CYS A 113 -3.41 -2.08 2.53
N VAL A 114 -4.69 -2.41 2.34
CA VAL A 114 -5.11 -3.78 2.01
C VAL A 114 -4.60 -4.18 0.61
N ALA A 115 -4.59 -3.26 -0.34
CA ALA A 115 -4.14 -3.52 -1.71
C ALA A 115 -2.62 -3.81 -1.80
N GLU A 116 -1.80 -3.27 -0.89
CA GLU A 116 -0.35 -3.53 -0.85
C GLU A 116 0.03 -4.83 -0.11
N MET A 117 -0.84 -5.38 0.73
CA MET A 117 -0.52 -6.56 1.56
C MET A 117 0.05 -7.76 0.78
N PRO A 118 -0.46 -8.15 -0.40
CA PRO A 118 0.12 -9.26 -1.17
C PRO A 118 1.57 -9.01 -1.59
N THR A 119 1.93 -7.75 -1.85
CA THR A 119 3.31 -7.38 -2.20
C THR A 119 4.22 -7.46 -0.97
N LEU A 120 3.72 -7.02 0.19
CA LEU A 120 4.46 -7.12 1.45
C LEU A 120 4.70 -8.58 1.87
N ASP A 121 3.72 -9.46 1.68
CA ASP A 121 3.86 -10.90 1.93
C ASP A 121 4.93 -11.52 1.02
N ALA A 122 4.88 -11.21 -0.28
CA ALA A 122 5.89 -11.65 -1.24
C ALA A 122 7.30 -11.18 -0.86
N VAL A 123 7.45 -9.94 -0.38
CA VAL A 123 8.74 -9.42 0.13
C VAL A 123 9.17 -10.16 1.40
N ALA A 124 8.26 -10.43 2.33
CA ALA A 124 8.55 -11.17 3.55
C ALA A 124 9.12 -12.55 3.24
N GLY A 125 8.54 -13.26 2.27
CA GLY A 125 9.06 -14.55 1.79
C GLY A 125 10.40 -14.44 1.06
N ALA A 126 10.47 -13.57 0.05
CA ALA A 126 11.65 -13.44 -0.83
C ALA A 126 12.89 -12.87 -0.14
N MET A 127 12.70 -12.05 0.91
CA MET A 127 13.78 -11.35 1.60
C MET A 127 13.97 -11.77 3.06
N LYS A 128 13.37 -12.88 3.52
CA LYS A 128 13.38 -13.33 4.93
C LYS A 128 14.75 -13.29 5.63
N ASP A 129 15.83 -13.55 4.88
CA ASP A 129 17.19 -13.58 5.43
C ASP A 129 17.86 -12.20 5.48
N LYS A 130 17.32 -11.21 4.75
CA LYS A 130 17.86 -9.85 4.59
C LYS A 130 17.03 -8.77 5.30
N VAL A 131 15.71 -8.90 5.30
CA VAL A 131 14.76 -7.91 5.84
C VAL A 131 13.68 -8.65 6.63
N GLN A 132 13.29 -8.09 7.77
CA GLN A 132 12.08 -8.49 8.50
C GLN A 132 10.93 -7.60 8.06
N VAL A 133 9.77 -8.18 7.79
CA VAL A 133 8.54 -7.42 7.51
C VAL A 133 7.60 -7.60 8.68
N VAL A 134 7.14 -6.50 9.27
CA VAL A 134 6.18 -6.49 10.37
C VAL A 134 5.03 -5.57 10.01
N ALA A 135 3.82 -6.14 9.92
CA ALA A 135 2.59 -5.41 9.67
C ALA A 135 1.82 -5.22 10.98
N VAL A 136 1.76 -3.99 11.49
CA VAL A 136 1.03 -3.62 12.70
C VAL A 136 -0.32 -3.04 12.31
N SER A 137 -1.39 -3.67 12.80
CA SER A 137 -2.76 -3.20 12.58
C SER A 137 -3.10 -2.05 13.52
N GLN A 138 -3.79 -1.05 12.98
CA GLN A 138 -4.37 0.10 13.67
C GLN A 138 -5.89 -0.10 13.93
N ASP A 139 -6.41 -1.31 13.75
CA ASP A 139 -7.78 -1.65 14.12
C ASP A 139 -7.94 -1.62 15.64
N LEU A 140 -8.87 -0.81 16.15
CA LEU A 140 -9.09 -0.64 17.59
C LEU A 140 -9.47 -1.93 18.30
N GLN A 141 -10.18 -2.83 17.60
CA GLN A 141 -10.55 -4.15 18.11
C GLN A 141 -9.43 -5.20 17.99
N GLY A 142 -8.26 -4.83 17.43
CA GLY A 142 -7.10 -5.71 17.31
C GLY A 142 -7.40 -7.07 16.66
N ALA A 143 -6.95 -8.15 17.32
CA ALA A 143 -7.05 -9.52 16.79
C ALA A 143 -8.49 -9.94 16.45
N GLU A 144 -9.50 -9.44 17.17
CA GLU A 144 -10.91 -9.77 16.91
C GLU A 144 -11.36 -9.36 15.50
N LYS A 145 -10.74 -8.32 14.92
CA LYS A 145 -11.00 -7.91 13.52
C LYS A 145 -9.97 -8.46 12.56
N VAL A 146 -8.70 -8.48 12.96
CA VAL A 146 -7.60 -8.84 12.06
C VAL A 146 -7.60 -10.32 11.71
N THR A 147 -7.78 -11.21 12.69
CA THR A 147 -7.74 -12.67 12.46
C THR A 147 -8.77 -13.15 11.43
N PRO A 148 -10.07 -12.83 11.53
CA PRO A 148 -11.03 -13.25 10.51
C PRO A 148 -10.78 -12.58 9.15
N PHE A 149 -10.24 -11.36 9.14
CA PHE A 149 -9.90 -10.67 7.88
C PHE A 149 -8.79 -11.40 7.12
N PHE A 150 -7.70 -11.78 7.80
CA PHE A 150 -6.63 -12.58 7.19
C PHE A 150 -7.12 -13.95 6.72
N ALA A 151 -7.96 -14.62 7.51
CA ALA A 151 -8.56 -15.89 7.08
C ALA A 151 -9.41 -15.75 5.81
N GLN A 152 -10.12 -14.64 5.64
CA GLN A 152 -10.92 -14.37 4.44
C GLN A 152 -10.06 -14.01 3.22
N LYS A 153 -9.03 -13.18 3.41
CA LYS A 153 -8.25 -12.61 2.31
C LYS A 153 -7.13 -13.52 1.82
N ALA A 154 -6.66 -14.43 2.67
CA ALA A 154 -5.61 -15.41 2.34
C ALA A 154 -4.44 -14.77 1.59
N PHE A 155 -3.81 -13.77 2.22
CA PHE A 155 -2.57 -13.18 1.73
C PHE A 155 -1.47 -14.24 1.66
#